data_AF-A0A538NT17-F1
#
_entry.id   AF-A0A538NT17-F1
#
_cell.length_a   1.000
_cell.length_b   1.000
_cell.length_c   1.000
_cell.angle_alpha   90.00
_cell.angle_beta   90.00
_cell.angle_gamma   90.00
#
_symmetry.space_group_name_H-M   'P 1'
#
loop_
_entity.id
_entity.type
_entity.pdbx_description
1 polymer ?
#
loop_
_entity_poly.entity_id
_entity_poly.type
_entity_poly.pdbx_seq_one_letter_code
_entity_poly.pdbx_strand_id
1 'polypeptide(L)'
;MQPELSIVMPCLNEARTLALCIAKAQAFLKEHDIAGEIIVADNGSRDGSVELANRMGARVVTVETRGYGAALAGGIEAARGKYVIIDWFLEQRRTLEWCIAVGMGSIVAGVVLGIMAARQWSLVGFGGLEAVWILRLVICSVLFLLLGDRRFWLASTLAL
;
A
#
# COMPACT_ATOMS: atom_id res chain seq x y z
N MET A 1 -2.45 24.47 25.44
CA MET A 1 -3.67 23.84 24.92
C MET A 1 -3.40 22.36 24.73
N GLN A 2 -4.31 21.48 25.15
CA GLN A 2 -4.21 20.05 24.81
C GLN A 2 -4.68 19.90 23.34
N PRO A 3 -3.94 19.19 22.48
CA PRO A 3 -4.39 18.97 21.11
C PRO A 3 -5.67 18.13 21.10
N GLU A 4 -6.55 18.38 20.13
CA GLU A 4 -7.73 17.55 19.88
C GLU A 4 -7.34 16.27 19.14
N LEU A 5 -6.39 16.37 18.20
CA LEU A 5 -5.96 15.27 17.34
C LEU A 5 -4.43 15.12 17.37
N SER A 6 -3.94 13.90 17.59
CA SER A 6 -2.54 13.53 17.36
C SER A 6 -2.43 12.66 16.11
N ILE A 7 -1.60 13.09 15.17
CA ILE A 7 -1.28 12.32 13.97
C ILE A 7 0.06 11.63 14.20
N VAL A 8 0.06 10.31 14.33
CA VAL A 8 1.26 9.51 14.62
C VAL A 8 1.81 8.89 13.34
N MET A 9 3.07 9.15 13.04
CA MET A 9 3.80 8.70 11.86
C MET A 9 4.99 7.83 12.30
N PRO A 10 4.94 6.49 12.16
CA PRO A 10 6.11 5.64 12.37
C PRO A 10 7.17 5.94 11.31
N CYS A 11 8.45 5.99 11.70
CA CYS A 11 9.54 6.41 10.83
C CYS A 11 10.80 5.54 11.01
N LEU A 12 11.34 5.05 9.89
CA LEU A 12 12.66 4.40 9.82
C LEU A 12 13.31 4.62 8.44
N ASN A 13 14.22 5.58 8.34
CA ASN A 13 14.92 5.97 7.12
C ASN A 13 13.98 6.35 5.95
N GLU A 14 13.05 7.26 6.23
CA GLU A 14 11.94 7.66 5.35
C GLU A 14 12.05 9.12 4.87
N ALA A 15 13.25 9.72 4.86
CA ALA A 15 13.41 11.17 4.71
C ALA A 15 12.78 11.74 3.41
N ARG A 16 12.75 10.96 2.32
CA ARG A 16 12.18 11.41 1.03
C ARG A 16 10.68 11.61 1.09
N THR A 17 10.00 10.76 1.84
CA THR A 17 8.56 10.58 1.79
C THR A 17 7.90 11.18 3.04
N LEU A 18 8.61 11.17 4.18
CA LEU A 18 8.21 11.79 5.44
C LEU A 18 7.83 13.26 5.30
N ALA A 19 8.59 14.04 4.52
CA ALA A 19 8.26 15.46 4.30
C ALA A 19 6.88 15.67 3.69
N LEU A 20 6.51 14.83 2.71
CA LEU A 20 5.21 14.93 2.06
C LEU A 20 4.07 14.59 3.04
N CYS A 21 4.26 13.60 3.90
CA CYS A 21 3.26 13.20 4.90
C CYS A 21 3.07 14.30 5.95
N ILE A 22 4.16 14.86 6.50
CA ILE A 22 4.07 15.98 7.45
C ILE A 22 3.35 17.16 6.81
N ALA A 23 3.69 17.54 5.57
CA ALA A 23 3.03 18.64 4.88
C ALA A 23 1.53 18.38 4.66
N LYS A 24 1.13 17.16 4.30
CA LYS A 24 -0.29 16.78 4.14
C LYS A 24 -1.04 16.82 5.47
N ALA A 25 -0.45 16.29 6.54
CA ALA A 25 -1.03 16.33 7.86
C ALA A 25 -1.22 17.78 8.35
N GLN A 26 -0.23 18.65 8.14
CA GLN A 26 -0.34 20.07 8.45
C GLN A 26 -1.43 20.76 7.65
N ALA A 27 -1.52 20.47 6.35
CA ALA A 27 -2.56 21.01 5.49
C ALA A 27 -3.97 20.59 5.97
N PHE A 28 -4.15 19.31 6.29
CA PHE A 28 -5.39 18.78 6.83
C PHE A 28 -5.80 19.47 8.15
N LEU A 29 -4.88 19.55 9.12
CA LEU A 29 -5.15 20.22 10.39
C LEU A 29 -5.55 21.69 10.19
N LYS A 30 -4.88 22.38 9.27
CA LYS A 30 -5.17 23.79 8.96
C LYS A 30 -6.49 23.97 8.21
N GLU A 31 -6.79 23.13 7.22
CA GLU A 31 -8.00 23.21 6.41
C GLU A 31 -9.27 23.01 7.25
N HIS A 32 -9.18 22.15 8.27
CA HIS A 32 -10.30 21.83 9.16
C HIS A 32 -10.29 22.61 10.48
N ASP A 33 -9.36 23.54 10.67
CA ASP A 33 -9.16 24.32 11.91
C ASP A 33 -9.07 23.43 13.18
N ILE A 34 -8.39 22.29 13.05
CA ILE A 34 -8.21 21.33 14.14
C ILE A 34 -6.93 21.65 14.89
N ALA A 35 -7.03 21.86 16.21
CA ALA A 35 -5.88 21.98 17.08
C ALA A 35 -5.16 20.62 17.20
N GLY A 36 -4.22 20.32 16.30
CA GLY A 36 -3.54 19.04 16.26
C GLY A 36 -2.04 19.08 16.55
N GLU A 37 -1.48 17.91 16.84
CA GLU A 37 -0.03 17.69 16.85
C GLU A 37 0.35 16.58 15.85
N ILE A 38 1.58 16.64 15.33
CA ILE A 38 2.15 15.62 14.46
C ILE A 38 3.32 14.99 15.21
N ILE A 39 3.28 13.67 15.36
CA ILE A 39 4.26 12.88 16.10
C ILE A 39 4.97 11.96 15.11
N VAL A 40 6.30 12.04 15.07
CA VAL A 40 7.13 11.13 14.27
C VAL A 40 7.81 10.17 15.23
N ALA A 41 7.40 8.92 15.22
CA ALA A 41 7.96 7.87 16.06
C ALA A 41 9.16 7.21 15.35
N ASP A 42 10.37 7.60 15.73
CA ASP A 42 11.61 7.17 15.09
C ASP A 42 12.22 5.93 15.75
N ASN A 43 12.53 4.91 14.95
CA ASN A 43 13.19 3.66 15.40
C ASN A 43 14.70 3.61 15.11
N GLY A 44 15.37 4.76 15.13
CA GLY A 44 16.80 4.87 14.87
C GLY A 44 17.12 5.09 13.40
N SER A 45 16.47 6.07 12.78
CA SER A 45 16.82 6.54 11.43
C SER A 45 18.23 7.15 11.40
N ARG A 46 18.89 7.07 10.25
CA ARG A 46 20.25 7.59 10.01
C ARG A 46 20.37 8.40 8.72
N ASP A 47 19.26 8.63 8.03
CA ASP A 47 19.19 9.25 6.70
C ASP A 47 18.80 10.74 6.74
N GLY A 48 18.71 11.34 7.93
CA GLY A 48 18.27 12.73 8.10
C GLY A 48 16.77 12.89 8.39
N SER A 49 16.01 11.80 8.52
CA SER A 49 14.55 11.83 8.77
C SER A 49 14.17 12.62 10.03
N VAL A 50 14.94 12.45 11.11
CA VAL A 50 14.69 13.11 12.41
C VAL A 50 14.90 14.62 12.29
N GLU A 51 15.99 15.04 11.68
CA GLU A 51 16.30 16.46 11.49
C GLU A 51 15.26 17.11 10.57
N LEU A 52 14.81 16.39 9.54
CA LEU A 52 13.75 16.84 8.65
C LEU A 52 12.42 17.04 9.39
N ALA A 53 11.99 16.05 10.17
CA ALA A 53 10.76 16.12 10.96
C ALA A 53 10.76 17.32 11.92
N ASN A 54 11.86 17.50 12.65
CA ASN A 54 12.03 18.63 13.57
C ASN A 54 11.97 19.98 12.84
N ARG A 55 12.65 20.11 11.69
CA ARG A 55 12.61 21.35 10.88
C ARG A 55 11.20 21.67 10.37
N MET A 56 10.39 20.65 10.12
CA MET A 56 9.01 20.82 9.68
C MET A 56 8.03 21.08 10.84
N GLY A 57 8.51 21.12 12.08
CA GLY A 57 7.67 21.37 13.26
C GLY A 57 6.89 20.15 13.76
N ALA A 58 7.24 18.95 13.31
CA ALA A 58 6.73 17.71 13.90
C ALA A 58 7.49 17.36 15.18
N ARG A 59 6.82 16.73 16.13
CA ARG A 59 7.43 16.26 17.38
C ARG A 59 8.00 14.87 17.17
N VAL A 60 9.32 14.73 17.25
CA VAL A 60 9.96 13.43 17.14
C VAL A 60 9.97 12.72 18.50
N VAL A 61 9.60 11.44 18.49
CA VAL A 61 9.65 10.53 19.64
C VAL A 61 10.59 9.39 19.27
N THR A 62 11.72 9.29 19.97
CA THR A 62 12.66 8.19 19.78
C THR A 62 12.13 6.95 20.46
N VAL A 63 12.01 5.85 19.72
CA VAL A 63 11.58 4.55 20.21
C VAL A 63 12.75 3.58 20.05
N GLU A 64 13.30 3.14 21.19
CA GLU A 64 14.51 2.30 21.24
C GLU A 64 14.31 0.93 20.57
N THR A 65 13.14 0.33 20.78
CA THR A 65 12.79 -0.97 20.20
C THR A 65 12.47 -0.83 18.73
N ARG A 66 13.27 -1.47 17.88
CA ARG A 66 13.01 -1.53 16.44
C ARG A 66 11.78 -2.36 16.12
N GLY A 67 10.99 -1.85 15.18
CA GLY A 67 9.88 -2.57 14.58
C GLY A 67 8.68 -1.65 14.46
N TYR A 68 7.93 -1.82 13.37
CA TYR A 68 6.79 -0.96 13.05
C TYR A 68 5.77 -0.86 14.20
N GLY A 69 5.42 -2.01 14.80
CA GLY A 69 4.52 -2.04 15.96
C GLY A 69 5.08 -1.34 17.20
N ALA A 70 6.40 -1.38 17.41
CA ALA A 70 7.05 -0.67 18.52
C ALA A 70 7.04 0.86 18.29
N ALA A 71 7.38 1.33 17.08
CA ALA A 71 7.24 2.73 16.72
C ALA A 71 5.80 3.22 16.91
N LEU A 72 4.81 2.45 16.46
CA LEU A 72 3.40 2.80 16.65
C LEU A 72 3.04 2.89 18.14
N ALA A 73 3.38 1.87 18.93
CA ALA A 73 3.08 1.85 20.35
C ALA A 73 3.69 3.06 21.07
N GLY A 74 4.99 3.32 20.84
CA GLY A 74 5.68 4.46 21.43
C GLY A 74 5.14 5.82 20.95
N GLY A 75 4.74 5.92 19.68
CA GLY A 75 4.11 7.11 19.12
C GLY A 75 2.72 7.39 19.70
N ILE A 76 1.90 6.35 19.87
CA ILE A 76 0.56 6.44 20.48
C ILE A 76 0.68 6.78 21.96
N GLU A 77 1.59 6.14 22.70
CA GLU A 77 1.81 6.42 24.13
C GLU A 77 2.28 7.87 24.35
N ALA A 78 3.09 8.39 23.43
CA ALA A 78 3.52 9.77 23.49
C ALA A 78 2.43 10.78 23.11
N ALA A 79 1.33 10.35 22.48
CA ALA A 79 0.28 11.23 21.98
C ALA A 79 -0.51 11.92 23.10
N ARG A 80 -0.80 13.21 22.92
CA ARG A 80 -1.53 14.05 23.88
C ARG A 80 -2.92 14.43 23.39
N GLY A 81 -3.24 14.06 22.15
CA GLY A 81 -4.51 14.33 21.49
C GLY A 81 -5.63 13.54 22.13
N LYS A 82 -6.84 14.13 22.15
CA LYS A 82 -8.06 13.40 22.50
C LYS A 82 -8.32 12.23 21.54
N TYR A 83 -8.03 12.44 20.27
CA TYR A 83 -8.07 11.44 19.23
C TYR A 83 -6.65 11.17 18.71
N VAL A 84 -6.37 9.91 18.39
CA VAL A 84 -5.11 9.50 17.77
C VAL A 84 -5.43 8.88 16.42
N ILE A 85 -4.88 9.45 15.36
CA ILE A 85 -4.89 8.86 14.03
C ILE A 85 -3.47 8.40 13.73
N ILE A 86 -3.36 7.17 13.28
CA ILE A 86 -2.11 6.64 12.77
C ILE A 86 -2.09 6.95 11.29
N ASP A 87 -1.12 7.77 10.86
CA ASP A 87 -0.88 7.97 9.45
C ASP A 87 -0.15 6.75 8.92
N TRP A 88 -0.93 5.83 8.33
CA TRP A 88 -0.35 4.78 7.52
C TRP A 88 0.24 5.44 6.31
N PHE A 89 1.49 5.10 5.98
CA PHE A 89 2.22 5.54 4.80
C PHE A 89 1.46 5.13 3.51
N LEU A 90 0.38 5.84 3.20
CA LEU A 90 -0.57 5.46 2.16
C LEU A 90 -0.15 6.07 0.83
N GLU A 91 0.98 5.57 0.33
CA GLU A 91 1.16 5.38 -1.12
C GLU A 91 0.23 4.23 -1.62
N GLN A 92 -0.44 3.50 -0.72
CA GLN A 92 -1.07 2.21 -1.02
C GLN A 92 -2.54 2.24 -1.47
N ARG A 93 -3.27 3.37 -1.33
CA ARG A 93 -4.67 3.46 -1.81
C ARG A 93 -4.77 3.32 -3.33
N ARG A 94 -3.79 3.86 -4.07
CA ARG A 94 -3.78 3.79 -5.53
C ARG A 94 -3.48 2.37 -6.01
N THR A 95 -2.59 1.65 -5.32
CA THR A 95 -2.18 0.30 -5.74
C THR A 95 -3.32 -0.71 -5.64
N LEU A 96 -4.20 -0.61 -4.64
CA LEU A 96 -5.25 -1.61 -4.43
C LEU A 96 -6.35 -1.57 -5.51
N GLU A 97 -6.87 -0.39 -5.83
CA GLU A 97 -7.87 -0.22 -6.90
C GLU A 97 -7.31 -0.65 -8.26
N TRP A 98 -6.07 -0.28 -8.55
CA TRP A 98 -5.38 -0.71 -9.77
C TRP A 98 -5.12 -2.22 -9.79
N CYS A 99 -4.77 -2.84 -8.65
CA CYS A 99 -4.62 -4.29 -8.56
C CYS A 99 -5.94 -5.03 -8.80
N ILE A 100 -7.06 -4.53 -8.26
CA ILE A 100 -8.39 -5.10 -8.47
C ILE A 100 -8.80 -4.95 -9.95
N ALA A 101 -8.62 -3.76 -10.53
CA ALA A 101 -8.95 -3.50 -11.92
C ALA A 101 -8.13 -4.36 -12.89
N VAL A 102 -6.82 -4.49 -12.66
CA VAL A 102 -5.91 -5.34 -13.46
C VAL A 102 -6.26 -6.83 -13.29
N GLY A 103 -6.57 -7.25 -12.06
CA GLY A 103 -7.02 -8.62 -11.77
C GLY A 103 -8.32 -8.96 -12.50
N MET A 104 -9.33 -8.09 -12.41
CA MET A 104 -10.61 -8.26 -13.07
C MET A 104 -10.46 -8.28 -14.60
N GLY A 105 -9.64 -7.38 -15.16
CA GLY A 105 -9.33 -7.38 -16.60
C GLY A 105 -8.67 -8.67 -17.08
N SER A 106 -7.77 -9.24 -16.28
CA SER A 106 -7.08 -10.50 -16.61
C SER A 106 -8.04 -11.70 -16.61
N ILE A 107 -8.97 -11.75 -15.65
CA ILE A 107 -10.01 -12.81 -15.57
C ILE A 107 -10.94 -12.72 -16.79
N VAL A 108 -11.42 -11.53 -17.14
CA VAL A 108 -12.30 -11.31 -18.29
C VAL A 108 -11.60 -11.75 -19.59
N ALA A 109 -10.33 -11.37 -19.77
CA ALA A 109 -9.55 -11.80 -20.94
C ALA A 109 -9.41 -13.33 -21.01
N GLY A 110 -9.14 -13.99 -19.88
CA GLY A 110 -9.06 -15.45 -19.80
C GLY A 110 -10.38 -16.15 -20.17
N VAL A 111 -11.52 -15.64 -19.69
CA VAL A 111 -12.86 -16.15 -20.02
C VAL A 111 -13.17 -15.97 -21.50
N VAL A 112 -12.88 -14.79 -22.07
CA VAL A 112 -13.12 -14.51 -23.50
C VAL A 112 -12.31 -15.45 -24.37
N LEU A 113 -11.00 -15.62 -24.09
CA LEU A 113 -10.15 -16.54 -24.83
C LEU A 113 -10.62 -17.99 -24.71
N GLY A 114 -11.10 -18.41 -23.53
CA GLY A 114 -11.70 -19.73 -23.33
C GLY A 114 -12.98 -19.95 -24.16
N ILE A 115 -13.87 -18.97 -24.20
CA ILE A 115 -15.08 -19.02 -25.03
C ILE A 115 -14.72 -19.07 -26.52
N MET A 116 -13.74 -18.28 -26.97
CA MET A 116 -13.26 -18.29 -28.35
C MET A 116 -12.68 -19.66 -28.74
N ALA A 117 -11.87 -20.27 -27.86
CA ALA A 117 -11.33 -21.61 -28.08
C ALA A 117 -12.44 -22.67 -28.18
N ALA A 118 -13.45 -22.60 -27.30
CA ALA A 118 -14.60 -23.51 -27.34
C ALA A 118 -15.47 -23.32 -28.59
N ARG A 119 -15.69 -22.06 -29.02
CA ARG A 119 -16.40 -21.74 -30.27
C ARG A 119 -15.63 -22.22 -31.49
N GLN A 120 -14.32 -22.02 -31.53
CA GLN A 120 -13.47 -22.53 -32.60
C GLN A 120 -13.52 -24.06 -32.67
N TRP A 121 -13.49 -24.75 -31.53
CA TRP A 121 -13.64 -26.20 -31.48
C TRP A 121 -15.02 -26.65 -32.01
N SER A 122 -16.09 -25.94 -31.65
CA SER A 122 -17.45 -26.20 -32.15
C SER A 122 -17.60 -25.96 -33.66
N LEU A 123 -16.80 -25.07 -34.25
CA LEU A 123 -16.88 -24.72 -35.67
C LEU A 123 -16.01 -25.61 -36.56
N VAL A 124 -14.87 -26.10 -36.06
CA VAL A 124 -13.89 -26.84 -36.86
C VAL A 124 -14.20 -28.35 -36.92
N GLY A 125 -14.96 -28.89 -35.96
CA GLY A 125 -15.22 -30.34 -35.90
C GLY A 125 -13.94 -31.14 -35.57
N PHE A 126 -14.09 -32.37 -35.08
CA PHE A 126 -12.97 -33.20 -34.60
C PHE A 126 -12.07 -33.62 -35.79
N GLY A 127 -10.94 -32.92 -35.98
CA GLY A 127 -9.93 -33.35 -36.97
C GLY A 127 -8.84 -32.34 -37.38
N GLY A 128 -9.02 -31.03 -37.15
CA GLY A 128 -8.11 -29.99 -37.69
C GLY A 128 -7.39 -29.11 -36.67
N LEU A 129 -7.31 -29.51 -35.40
CA LEU A 129 -6.72 -28.67 -34.36
C LEU A 129 -5.24 -29.02 -34.16
N GLU A 130 -4.36 -28.10 -34.55
CA GLU A 130 -2.94 -28.08 -34.18
C GLU A 130 -2.82 -27.98 -32.65
N ALA A 131 -2.70 -29.13 -31.97
CA ALA A 131 -2.68 -29.24 -30.51
C ALA A 131 -1.62 -28.33 -29.85
N VAL A 132 -0.52 -28.05 -30.56
CA VAL A 132 0.56 -27.15 -30.12
C VAL A 132 0.07 -25.72 -29.88
N TRP A 133 -0.86 -25.21 -30.71
CA TRP A 133 -1.39 -23.85 -30.56
C TRP A 133 -2.36 -23.73 -29.40
N ILE A 134 -3.21 -24.74 -29.19
CA ILE A 134 -4.15 -24.79 -28.05
C ILE A 134 -3.36 -24.86 -26.74
N LEU A 135 -2.32 -25.70 -26.68
CA LEU A 135 -1.52 -25.87 -25.48
C LEU A 135 -0.81 -24.56 -25.09
N ARG A 136 -0.28 -23.81 -26.07
CA ARG A 136 0.35 -22.49 -25.83
C ARG A 136 -0.63 -21.46 -25.26
N LEU A 137 -1.86 -21.44 -25.77
CA LEU A 137 -2.90 -20.50 -25.35
C LEU A 137 -3.38 -20.80 -23.92
N VAL A 138 -3.55 -22.09 -23.59
CA VAL A 138 -3.92 -22.55 -22.24
C VAL A 138 -2.80 -22.29 -21.23
N ILE A 139 -1.54 -22.57 -21.57
CA ILE A 139 -0.39 -22.31 -20.70
C ILE A 139 -0.24 -20.81 -20.41
N CYS A 140 -0.39 -19.94 -21.41
CA CYS A 140 -0.37 -18.49 -21.21
C CYS A 140 -1.51 -18.02 -20.30
N SER A 141 -2.73 -18.53 -20.49
CA SER A 141 -3.89 -18.20 -19.65
C SER A 141 -3.65 -18.57 -18.17
N VAL A 142 -3.17 -19.80 -17.91
CA VAL A 142 -2.87 -20.27 -16.55
C VAL A 142 -1.70 -19.49 -15.92
N LEU A 143 -0.67 -19.14 -16.69
CA LEU A 143 0.43 -18.30 -16.21
C LEU A 143 -0.03 -16.89 -15.82
N PHE A 144 -0.94 -16.28 -16.59
CA PHE A 144 -1.51 -14.97 -16.24
C PHE A 144 -2.35 -15.04 -14.96
N LEU A 145 -3.13 -16.11 -14.76
CA LEU A 145 -3.90 -16.35 -13.54
C LEU A 145 -2.99 -16.56 -12.31
N LEU A 146 -1.89 -17.31 -12.47
CA LEU A 146 -0.94 -17.58 -11.39
C LEU A 146 -0.01 -16.38 -11.06
N LEU A 147 0.32 -15.53 -12.04
CA LEU A 147 1.17 -14.35 -11.83
C LEU A 147 0.41 -13.15 -11.25
N GLY A 148 -0.91 -13.07 -11.46
CA GLY A 148 -1.77 -12.08 -10.80
C GLY A 148 -1.75 -12.18 -9.28
N ASP A 149 -1.37 -13.35 -8.75
CA ASP A 149 -1.41 -13.66 -7.33
C ASP A 149 -0.18 -13.15 -6.55
N ARG A 150 1.01 -13.13 -7.15
CA ARG A 150 2.24 -12.78 -6.38
C ARG A 150 2.29 -11.32 -5.89
N ARG A 151 1.69 -10.38 -6.63
CA ARG A 151 1.61 -8.97 -6.20
C ARG A 151 0.53 -8.76 -5.14
N PHE A 152 -0.51 -9.58 -5.15
CA PHE A 152 -1.58 -9.59 -4.15
C PHE A 152 -1.08 -10.14 -2.80
N TRP A 153 -0.33 -11.25 -2.81
CA TRP A 153 0.25 -11.82 -1.58
C TRP A 153 1.35 -10.95 -0.94
N LEU A 154 2.20 -10.29 -1.74
CA LEU A 154 3.19 -9.36 -1.18
C LEU A 154 2.53 -8.13 -0.52
N ALA A 155 1.39 -7.68 -1.03
CA ALA A 155 0.62 -6.59 -0.44
C ALA A 155 -0.14 -6.99 0.83
N SER A 156 -0.61 -8.24 0.93
CA SER A 156 -1.33 -8.74 2.12
C SER A 156 -0.40 -9.17 3.25
N THR A 157 0.81 -9.66 2.94
CA THR A 157 1.77 -10.12 3.97
C THR A 157 2.51 -8.95 4.64
N LEU A 158 2.60 -7.79 3.98
CA LEU A 158 3.11 -6.54 4.59
C LEU A 158 2.05 -5.79 5.41
N ALA A 159 0.81 -6.29 5.44
CA ALA A 159 -0.32 -5.68 6.16
C ALA A 159 -0.65 -6.38 7.50
N LEU A 160 0.19 -7.31 7.95
CA LEU A 160 0.12 -7.99 9.25
C LEU A 160 1.43 -7.79 10.02
#